data_AF-A0AAU7D6U8-F1
#
_entry.id   AF-A0AAU7D6U8-F1
#
_cell.length_a   1.000
_cell.length_b   1.000
_cell.length_c   1.000
_cell.angle_alpha   90.00
_cell.angle_beta   90.00
_cell.angle_gamma   90.00
#
_symmetry.space_group_name_H-M   'P 1'
#
loop_
_entity.id
_entity.type
_entity.pdbx_description
1 polymer ?
#
loop_
_entity_poly.entity_id
_entity_poly.type
_entity_poly.pdbx_seq_one_letter_code
_entity_poly.pdbx_strand_id
1 'polypeptide(L)'
;MPWRFTPRTCARAADFFHARRTDSIRLFRPKAFWAGNIARYFTLSILVGLGCSVLHAQITSEIEVPSSPKRVYGAFDKDIAVPDDAVGPLGRKDSGALTELTSHLKAVGASPWIGMVGTGQITYGTKDSTAYGATLSILGSSWFRLDGETSSGPLSVRISLNHGAIQEPDGRQFPVPPDTAATGIFQFAQLRLSNFPGEAESLLDRGPIVVDGVSLHRMTVEFPSVSRDPATGAHKGIATDLYFDPVSHLLVKSANSIRLDGGHDNDFLRVITYGDYRKVGDSMIPFSYTQTLNGQKQWTLQLTNVQLNPTLNPTFFEF
;
A
#
# COMPACT_ATOMS: atom_id res chain seq x y z
N MET A 1 14.69 40.20 -12.53
CA MET A 1 14.16 39.78 -13.85
C MET A 1 13.69 38.34 -13.74
N PRO A 2 12.38 38.04 -13.75
CA PRO A 2 11.88 36.68 -13.66
C PRO A 2 11.50 36.14 -15.05
N TRP A 3 11.94 34.93 -15.37
CA TRP A 3 11.51 34.20 -16.54
C TRP A 3 10.18 33.49 -16.26
N ARG A 4 9.18 33.77 -17.11
CA ARG A 4 7.88 33.08 -17.16
C ARG A 4 8.02 31.82 -18.01
N PHE A 5 7.54 30.68 -17.52
CA PHE A 5 7.21 29.54 -18.37
C PHE A 5 5.69 29.45 -18.55
N THR A 6 5.26 29.44 -19.80
CA THR A 6 3.88 29.22 -20.24
C THR A 6 3.62 27.72 -20.46
N PRO A 7 2.42 27.21 -20.14
CA PRO A 7 2.06 25.83 -20.45
C PRO A 7 1.51 25.75 -21.87
N ARG A 8 2.17 24.96 -22.73
CA ARG A 8 1.58 24.44 -23.97
C ARG A 8 2.00 22.98 -24.17
N THR A 9 1.07 22.25 -24.79
CA THR A 9 1.17 20.93 -25.43
C THR A 9 1.18 19.68 -24.55
N CYS A 10 -0.03 19.20 -24.21
CA CYS A 10 -0.38 17.77 -24.32
C CYS A 10 -1.78 17.67 -24.92
N ALA A 11 -1.85 17.74 -26.25
CA ALA A 11 -2.96 17.23 -27.05
C ALA A 11 -2.34 16.68 -28.34
N ARG A 12 -2.81 15.49 -28.74
CA ARG A 12 -2.43 14.67 -29.92
C ARG A 12 -1.38 13.59 -29.67
N ALA A 13 -1.90 12.41 -29.35
CA ALA A 13 -1.40 11.15 -29.90
C ALA A 13 -2.61 10.23 -30.13
N ALA A 14 -3.42 10.60 -31.12
CA ALA A 14 -4.33 9.70 -31.81
C ALA A 14 -4.09 9.91 -33.30
N ASP A 15 -4.15 8.82 -34.06
CA ASP A 15 -4.10 8.72 -35.51
C ASP A 15 -2.69 8.66 -36.15
N PHE A 16 -2.17 7.43 -36.25
CA PHE A 16 -1.33 7.03 -37.39
C PHE A 16 -1.52 5.52 -37.66
N PHE A 17 -2.58 5.18 -38.39
CA PHE A 17 -2.56 4.01 -39.30
C PHE A 17 -3.00 4.48 -40.68
N HIS A 18 -2.10 4.32 -41.64
CA HIS A 18 -2.27 4.68 -43.04
C HIS A 18 -3.33 3.80 -43.73
N ALA A 19 -4.35 4.44 -44.31
CA ALA A 19 -5.10 3.90 -45.44
C ALA A 19 -4.85 4.78 -46.68
N ARG A 20 -4.30 4.17 -47.73
CA ARG A 20 -4.18 4.77 -49.07
C ARG A 20 -5.48 4.55 -49.84
N ARG A 21 -6.09 5.63 -50.35
CA ARG A 21 -6.33 5.89 -51.79
C ARG A 21 -7.32 7.04 -51.94
N THR A 22 -6.91 7.99 -52.76
CA THR A 22 -7.73 9.02 -53.42
C THR A 22 -8.70 8.38 -54.41
N ASP A 23 -9.90 8.94 -54.54
CA ASP A 23 -10.33 9.58 -55.80
C ASP A 23 -11.72 10.23 -55.68
N SER A 24 -11.72 11.56 -55.81
CA SER A 24 -12.59 12.43 -56.63
C SER A 24 -14.14 12.31 -56.58
N ILE A 25 -14.82 13.47 -56.41
CA ILE A 25 -15.79 14.12 -57.35
C ILE A 25 -16.90 14.97 -56.66
N ARG A 26 -17.05 16.22 -57.18
CA ARG A 26 -18.19 17.20 -57.21
C ARG A 26 -18.67 17.87 -55.91
N LEU A 27 -18.50 19.19 -55.77
CA LEU A 27 -19.29 20.33 -56.32
C LEU A 27 -20.73 20.41 -55.76
N PHE A 28 -20.97 21.35 -54.83
CA PHE A 28 -22.12 22.26 -54.86
C PHE A 28 -21.93 23.40 -53.82
N ARG A 29 -22.07 24.64 -54.29
CA ARG A 29 -22.39 25.88 -53.55
C ARG A 29 -23.71 26.41 -54.18
N PRO A 30 -24.41 27.47 -53.72
CA PRO A 30 -24.28 28.34 -52.53
C PRO A 30 -25.64 28.72 -51.87
N LYS A 31 -25.60 29.60 -50.85
CA LYS A 31 -26.46 30.79 -50.54
C LYS A 31 -26.64 30.89 -49.01
N ALA A 32 -26.07 31.86 -48.30
CA ALA A 32 -26.30 33.31 -48.25
C ALA A 32 -27.41 33.71 -47.25
N PHE A 33 -27.14 34.81 -46.52
CA PHE A 33 -28.01 35.72 -45.76
C PHE A 33 -28.14 35.62 -44.21
N TRP A 34 -27.70 36.73 -43.59
CA TRP A 34 -28.23 37.50 -42.45
C TRP A 34 -27.83 37.24 -40.98
N ALA A 35 -26.99 38.18 -40.51
CA ALA A 35 -27.12 39.06 -39.34
C ALA A 35 -27.84 38.56 -38.06
N GLY A 36 -27.12 38.67 -36.94
CA GLY A 36 -27.72 38.68 -35.60
C GLY A 36 -26.67 38.83 -34.50
N ASN A 37 -26.52 40.05 -33.98
CA ASN A 37 -25.84 40.32 -32.71
C ASN A 37 -26.59 39.60 -31.58
N ILE A 38 -25.93 38.69 -30.86
CA ILE A 38 -26.33 38.29 -29.51
C ILE A 38 -25.09 38.22 -28.63
N ALA A 39 -25.18 38.94 -27.52
CA ALA A 39 -24.21 39.02 -26.45
C ALA A 39 -24.09 37.70 -25.68
N ARG A 40 -22.88 37.47 -25.16
CA ARG A 40 -22.55 36.80 -23.88
C ARG A 40 -23.26 35.46 -23.59
N TYR A 41 -22.51 34.36 -23.70
CA TYR A 41 -22.19 33.46 -22.58
C TYR A 41 -20.99 32.60 -23.01
N PHE A 42 -19.80 32.99 -22.57
CA PHE A 42 -18.58 32.19 -22.67
C PHE A 42 -18.43 31.50 -21.31
N THR A 43 -19.04 30.34 -21.12
CA THR A 43 -18.77 29.49 -19.96
C THR A 43 -17.67 28.53 -20.38
N LEU A 44 -16.43 29.03 -20.33
CA LEU A 44 -15.23 28.22 -20.54
C LEU A 44 -14.86 27.57 -19.21
N SER A 45 -14.74 26.26 -19.27
CA SER A 45 -14.24 25.30 -18.30
C SER A 45 -13.13 25.84 -17.38
N ILE A 46 -13.41 25.86 -16.08
CA ILE A 46 -12.40 25.83 -15.01
C ILE A 46 -12.83 24.72 -14.05
N LEU A 47 -12.24 23.54 -14.22
CA LEU A 47 -12.28 22.46 -13.24
C LEU A 47 -11.09 21.53 -13.52
N VAL A 48 -9.90 22.01 -13.16
CA VAL A 48 -8.71 21.18 -13.00
C VAL A 48 -7.99 21.67 -11.76
N GLY A 49 -7.77 20.76 -10.81
CA GLY A 49 -6.94 21.00 -9.65
C GLY A 49 -7.72 20.87 -8.35
N LEU A 50 -7.78 19.65 -7.83
CA LEU A 50 -7.82 19.30 -6.41
C LEU A 50 -7.84 17.76 -6.33
N GLY A 51 -6.70 17.15 -6.63
CA GLY A 51 -6.46 15.72 -6.58
C GLY A 51 -5.02 15.47 -6.16
N CYS A 52 -4.67 15.97 -4.98
CA CYS A 52 -3.35 15.75 -4.37
C CYS A 52 -3.26 16.25 -2.91
N SER A 53 -4.30 16.82 -2.31
CA SER A 53 -4.14 17.75 -1.16
C SER A 53 -3.84 17.10 0.19
N VAL A 54 -4.10 15.81 0.38
CA VAL A 54 -3.70 15.12 1.62
C VAL A 54 -2.25 14.59 1.53
N LEU A 55 -1.67 14.53 0.31
CA LEU A 55 -0.22 14.43 0.10
C LEU A 55 0.46 15.80 -0.08
N HIS A 56 -0.25 16.85 -0.54
CA HIS A 56 0.33 18.16 -0.84
C HIS A 56 0.44 19.11 0.36
N ALA A 57 -0.31 18.90 1.45
CA ALA A 57 -0.18 19.79 2.61
C ALA A 57 1.12 19.57 3.42
N GLN A 58 1.94 18.57 3.08
CA GLN A 58 3.19 18.29 3.81
C GLN A 58 4.47 18.30 2.97
N ILE A 59 4.40 18.42 1.63
CA ILE A 59 5.56 18.45 0.73
C ILE A 59 5.87 19.89 0.32
N THR A 60 6.36 20.69 1.28
CA THR A 60 7.07 21.96 1.00
C THR A 60 8.41 22.01 1.73
N SER A 61 9.05 20.86 1.92
CA SER A 61 10.51 20.84 2.01
C SER A 61 11.04 20.96 0.58
N GLU A 62 11.93 21.91 0.36
CA GLU A 62 12.71 22.09 -0.85
C GLU A 62 13.32 20.73 -1.28
N ILE A 63 12.76 20.11 -2.33
CA ILE A 63 13.25 18.83 -2.87
C ILE A 63 14.39 19.19 -3.82
N GLU A 64 15.63 19.06 -3.36
CA GLU A 64 16.76 18.88 -4.27
C GLU A 64 16.50 17.59 -5.05
N VAL A 65 16.40 17.68 -6.38
CA VAL A 65 16.20 16.52 -7.26
C VAL A 65 17.56 15.85 -7.48
N PRO A 66 17.84 14.67 -6.89
CA PRO A 66 19.10 13.97 -7.13
C PRO A 66 19.00 13.18 -8.44
N SER A 67 20.04 13.24 -9.26
CA SER A 67 20.14 12.64 -10.60
C SER A 67 20.37 11.11 -10.61
N SER A 68 19.91 10.41 -9.58
CA SER A 68 19.92 8.95 -9.45
C SER A 68 18.77 8.58 -8.51
N PRO A 69 18.01 7.48 -8.74
CA PRO A 69 16.93 7.07 -7.85
C PRO A 69 17.52 6.49 -6.55
N LYS A 70 18.32 7.28 -5.83
CA LYS A 70 18.65 7.07 -4.44
C LYS A 70 17.37 7.38 -3.67
N ARG A 71 16.69 6.30 -3.26
CA ARG A 71 15.61 6.28 -2.29
C ARG A 71 15.82 7.39 -1.24
N VAL A 72 14.89 8.34 -1.17
CA VAL A 72 14.91 9.37 -0.13
C VAL A 72 14.44 8.71 1.16
N TYR A 73 15.39 8.36 2.02
CA TYR A 73 15.08 7.80 3.33
C TYR A 73 14.66 8.93 4.28
N GLY A 74 13.52 8.75 4.94
CA GLY A 74 13.21 9.48 6.17
C GLY A 74 14.09 9.00 7.33
N ALA A 75 13.85 9.54 8.52
CA ALA A 75 14.66 9.24 9.70
C ALA A 75 14.47 7.82 10.27
N PHE A 76 13.40 7.11 9.88
CA PHE A 76 13.10 5.77 10.35
C PHE A 76 13.62 4.70 9.38
N ASP A 77 13.84 3.48 9.87
CA ASP A 77 14.06 2.27 9.06
C ASP A 77 15.25 2.34 8.08
N LYS A 78 16.25 3.15 8.40
CA LYS A 78 17.49 3.31 7.61
C LYS A 78 18.28 2.00 7.46
N ASP A 79 18.15 1.10 8.43
CA ASP A 79 18.85 -0.18 8.49
C ASP A 79 18.03 -1.31 7.83
N ILE A 80 16.83 -1.00 7.32
CA ILE A 80 15.94 -1.96 6.68
C ILE A 80 16.15 -1.93 5.17
N ALA A 81 16.74 -3.01 4.66
CA ALA A 81 16.91 -3.24 3.23
C ALA A 81 15.53 -3.35 2.54
N VAL A 82 15.47 -2.92 1.27
CA VAL A 82 14.34 -3.30 0.43
C VAL A 82 14.44 -4.82 0.19
N PRO A 83 13.37 -5.60 0.40
CA PRO A 83 13.40 -7.01 0.07
C PRO A 83 13.75 -7.19 -1.41
N ASP A 84 14.72 -8.05 -1.72
CA ASP A 84 15.06 -8.35 -3.10
C ASP A 84 13.92 -9.14 -3.76
N ASP A 85 13.53 -8.76 -4.97
CA ASP A 85 12.41 -9.38 -5.69
C ASP A 85 12.73 -10.76 -6.33
N ALA A 86 13.94 -11.28 -6.13
CA ALA A 86 14.45 -12.47 -6.83
C ALA A 86 15.25 -13.37 -5.89
N VAL A 87 14.60 -13.87 -4.84
CA VAL A 87 15.31 -14.59 -3.77
C VAL A 87 15.47 -16.09 -4.06
N GLY A 88 14.66 -16.65 -4.95
CA GLY A 88 14.78 -18.05 -5.35
C GLY A 88 13.53 -18.55 -6.08
N PRO A 89 13.46 -19.86 -6.38
CA PRO A 89 12.21 -20.45 -6.86
C PRO A 89 11.14 -20.38 -5.76
N LEU A 90 9.92 -20.05 -6.14
CA LEU A 90 8.73 -20.16 -5.30
C LEU A 90 8.59 -21.59 -4.74
N GLY A 91 8.08 -21.70 -3.51
CA GLY A 91 7.88 -22.97 -2.80
C GLY A 91 9.08 -23.48 -2.00
N ARG A 92 10.20 -22.74 -1.96
CA ARG A 92 11.37 -23.09 -1.14
C ARG A 92 11.09 -22.83 0.34
N LYS A 93 11.34 -23.81 1.22
CA LYS A 93 11.10 -23.69 2.67
C LYS A 93 12.38 -24.02 3.45
N ASP A 94 13.09 -23.00 3.87
CA ASP A 94 14.31 -23.14 4.68
C ASP A 94 13.98 -23.62 6.10
N SER A 95 14.76 -24.57 6.63
CA SER A 95 14.49 -25.15 7.95
C SER A 95 14.63 -24.15 9.10
N GLY A 96 15.55 -23.18 8.99
CA GLY A 96 15.69 -22.09 9.95
C GLY A 96 14.45 -21.19 9.99
N ALA A 97 13.93 -20.81 8.82
CA ALA A 97 12.71 -20.01 8.69
C ALA A 97 11.48 -20.75 9.26
N LEU A 98 11.33 -22.05 8.97
CA LEU A 98 10.27 -22.87 9.56
C LEU A 98 10.38 -22.99 11.08
N THR A 99 11.59 -23.05 11.61
CA THR A 99 11.85 -23.10 13.05
C THR A 99 11.46 -21.78 13.73
N GLU A 100 11.82 -20.64 13.13
CA GLU A 100 11.44 -19.32 13.64
C GLU A 100 9.91 -19.13 13.57
N LEU A 101 9.26 -19.48 12.45
CA LEU A 101 7.80 -19.44 12.32
C LEU A 101 7.11 -20.31 13.39
N THR A 102 7.62 -21.51 13.64
CA THR A 102 7.09 -22.39 14.70
C THR A 102 7.24 -21.76 16.08
N SER A 103 8.38 -21.12 16.35
CA SER A 103 8.65 -20.44 17.63
C SER A 103 7.76 -19.22 17.80
N HIS A 104 7.56 -18.44 16.74
CA HIS A 104 6.60 -17.35 16.68
C HIS A 104 5.18 -17.81 17.00
N LEU A 105 4.69 -18.86 16.32
CA LEU A 105 3.33 -19.40 16.55
C LEU A 105 3.12 -19.89 17.99
N LYS A 106 4.15 -20.46 18.61
CA LYS A 106 4.12 -20.82 20.03
C LYS A 106 4.05 -19.58 20.93
N ALA A 107 4.82 -18.54 20.62
CA ALA A 107 4.85 -17.30 21.39
C ALA A 107 3.53 -16.52 21.30
N VAL A 108 2.91 -16.47 20.12
CA VAL A 108 1.66 -15.71 19.91
C VAL A 108 0.38 -16.49 20.19
N GLY A 109 0.49 -17.76 20.59
CA GLY A 109 -0.61 -18.70 20.74
C GLY A 109 -0.99 -19.36 19.41
N ALA A 110 -0.95 -20.70 19.39
CA ALA A 110 -1.06 -21.49 18.16
C ALA A 110 -2.48 -21.54 17.56
N SER A 111 -3.51 -21.15 18.31
CA SER A 111 -4.89 -21.19 17.81
C SER A 111 -5.07 -20.15 16.69
N PRO A 112 -5.50 -20.58 15.48
CA PRO A 112 -5.89 -19.63 14.46
C PRO A 112 -7.13 -18.88 14.95
N TRP A 113 -7.22 -17.60 14.61
CA TRP A 113 -8.47 -16.87 14.70
C TRP A 113 -8.96 -16.55 13.30
N ILE A 114 -10.28 -16.64 13.12
CA ILE A 114 -10.95 -16.46 11.82
C ILE A 114 -11.03 -14.97 11.48
N GLY A 115 -11.14 -14.10 12.50
CA GLY A 115 -11.12 -12.66 12.32
C GLY A 115 -10.74 -11.91 13.59
N MET A 116 -10.56 -10.60 13.44
CA MET A 116 -10.25 -9.67 14.51
C MET A 116 -10.99 -8.36 14.27
N VAL A 117 -11.54 -7.77 15.33
CA VAL A 117 -11.97 -6.36 15.34
C VAL A 117 -11.26 -5.67 16.49
N GLY A 118 -10.56 -4.59 16.20
CA GLY A 118 -9.91 -3.73 17.18
C GLY A 118 -10.39 -2.30 17.05
N THR A 119 -10.56 -1.61 18.17
CA THR A 119 -10.85 -0.17 18.22
C THR A 119 -9.76 0.56 18.98
N GLY A 120 -9.49 1.80 18.60
CA GLY A 120 -8.45 2.60 19.22
C GLY A 120 -8.34 3.98 18.60
N GLN A 121 -7.10 4.46 18.54
CA GLN A 121 -6.77 5.78 18.03
C GLN A 121 -5.71 5.69 16.92
N ILE A 122 -5.79 6.57 15.92
CA ILE A 122 -4.81 6.73 14.86
C ILE A 122 -4.28 8.17 14.84
N THR A 123 -2.97 8.32 14.64
CA THR A 123 -2.29 9.61 14.41
C THR A 123 -1.61 9.59 13.05
N TYR A 124 -1.61 10.71 12.31
CA TYR A 124 -1.11 10.76 10.93
C TYR A 124 0.15 11.63 10.79
N GLY A 125 1.18 11.05 10.18
CA GLY A 125 2.44 11.71 9.90
C GLY A 125 3.20 12.11 11.17
N THR A 126 4.05 13.13 11.02
CA THR A 126 4.80 13.75 12.14
C THR A 126 4.27 15.14 12.49
N LYS A 127 3.49 15.77 11.61
CA LYS A 127 2.97 17.13 11.80
C LYS A 127 1.57 17.16 12.43
N ASP A 128 0.78 16.11 12.27
CA ASP A 128 -0.52 15.98 12.95
C ASP A 128 -0.42 14.96 14.08
N SER A 129 -0.24 15.47 15.30
CA SER A 129 -0.22 14.64 16.51
C SER A 129 -1.61 14.36 17.08
N THR A 130 -2.68 14.79 16.40
CA THR A 130 -4.06 14.57 16.85
C THR A 130 -4.38 13.09 16.79
N ALA A 131 -4.91 12.55 17.88
CA ALA A 131 -5.39 11.18 17.97
C ALA A 131 -6.86 11.15 17.55
N TYR A 132 -7.14 10.39 16.49
CA TYR A 132 -8.47 10.22 15.92
C TYR A 132 -9.00 8.81 16.17
N GLY A 133 -10.32 8.65 16.31
CA GLY A 133 -10.91 7.33 16.46
C GLY A 133 -10.62 6.44 15.25
N ALA A 134 -10.30 5.16 15.51
CA ALA A 134 -10.04 4.18 14.46
C ALA A 134 -10.59 2.79 14.79
N THR A 135 -10.96 2.06 13.75
CA THR A 135 -11.39 0.65 13.81
C THR A 135 -10.62 -0.18 12.78
N LEU A 136 -9.98 -1.24 13.25
CA LEU A 136 -9.32 -2.25 12.43
C LEU A 136 -10.17 -3.52 12.43
N SER A 137 -10.56 -4.00 11.26
CA SER A 137 -11.19 -5.29 11.06
C SER A 137 -10.33 -6.17 10.15
N ILE A 138 -10.19 -7.44 10.51
CA ILE A 138 -9.46 -8.46 9.75
C ILE A 138 -10.33 -9.71 9.68
N LEU A 139 -10.42 -10.33 8.51
CA LEU A 139 -11.03 -11.64 8.30
C LEU A 139 -10.05 -12.53 7.50
N GLY A 140 -9.57 -13.59 8.13
CA GLY A 140 -8.48 -14.41 7.60
C GLY A 140 -7.20 -13.61 7.34
N SER A 141 -6.52 -13.88 6.23
CA SER A 141 -5.30 -13.18 5.80
C SER A 141 -5.50 -12.25 4.60
N SER A 142 -6.74 -12.10 4.12
CA SER A 142 -7.01 -11.53 2.80
C SER A 142 -8.10 -10.47 2.82
N TRP A 143 -8.72 -10.22 3.98
CA TRP A 143 -9.76 -9.22 4.13
C TRP A 143 -9.37 -8.28 5.26
N PHE A 144 -9.11 -7.03 4.90
CA PHE A 144 -8.67 -6.00 5.84
C PHE A 144 -9.49 -4.75 5.65
N ARG A 145 -9.89 -4.13 6.75
CA ARG A 145 -10.55 -2.84 6.76
C ARG A 145 -9.99 -1.99 7.89
N LEU A 146 -9.52 -0.80 7.56
CA LEU A 146 -9.09 0.21 8.52
C LEU A 146 -9.89 1.47 8.26
N ASP A 147 -10.83 1.76 9.17
CA ASP A 147 -11.55 3.02 9.19
C ASP A 147 -10.89 3.93 10.23
N GLY A 148 -10.62 5.17 9.87
CA GLY A 148 -10.07 6.18 10.78
C GLY A 148 -10.68 7.55 10.50
N GLU A 149 -10.78 8.39 11.54
CA GLU A 149 -11.14 9.80 11.36
C GLU A 149 -9.90 10.63 11.04
N THR A 150 -10.07 11.75 10.32
CA THR A 150 -9.02 12.74 10.07
C THR A 150 -9.58 14.14 10.35
N SER A 151 -8.74 15.18 10.31
CA SER A 151 -9.22 16.58 10.40
C SER A 151 -10.21 16.96 9.30
N SER A 152 -10.23 16.22 8.19
CA SER A 152 -11.07 16.50 7.01
C SER A 152 -12.27 15.56 6.90
N GLY A 153 -12.44 14.62 7.82
CA GLY A 153 -13.50 13.61 7.83
C GLY A 153 -12.98 12.17 7.77
N PRO A 154 -13.86 11.19 7.51
CA PRO A 154 -13.51 9.77 7.59
C PRO A 154 -12.63 9.33 6.42
N LEU A 155 -11.67 8.45 6.72
CA LEU A 155 -10.83 7.76 5.75
C LEU A 155 -10.98 6.25 5.95
N SER A 156 -11.13 5.50 4.86
CA SER A 156 -11.32 4.05 4.90
C SER A 156 -10.36 3.36 3.93
N VAL A 157 -9.56 2.42 4.43
CA VAL A 157 -8.79 1.48 3.61
C VAL A 157 -9.51 0.15 3.64
N ARG A 158 -9.84 -0.42 2.48
CA ARG A 158 -10.44 -1.75 2.39
C ARG A 158 -9.68 -2.60 1.37
N ILE A 159 -9.37 -3.82 1.76
CA ILE A 159 -8.67 -4.82 0.95
C ILE A 159 -9.48 -6.11 1.01
N SER A 160 -9.77 -6.66 -0.16
CA SER A 160 -10.43 -7.93 -0.39
C SER A 160 -9.61 -8.76 -1.38
N LEU A 161 -9.02 -9.85 -0.89
CA LEU A 161 -8.11 -10.70 -1.66
C LEU A 161 -6.91 -9.90 -2.21
N ASN A 162 -6.89 -9.69 -3.53
CA ASN A 162 -5.90 -8.93 -4.28
C ASN A 162 -6.48 -7.62 -4.86
N HIS A 163 -7.58 -7.15 -4.31
CA HIS A 163 -8.21 -5.89 -4.65
C HIS A 163 -8.31 -5.00 -3.42
N GLY A 164 -8.33 -3.70 -3.62
CA GLY A 164 -8.56 -2.77 -2.53
C GLY A 164 -8.62 -1.34 -3.01
N ALA A 165 -9.04 -0.46 -2.12
CA ALA A 165 -8.99 0.98 -2.35
C ALA A 165 -8.84 1.74 -1.04
N ILE A 166 -8.45 2.99 -1.17
CA ILE A 166 -8.44 3.99 -0.10
C ILE A 166 -9.54 4.99 -0.47
N GLN A 167 -10.53 5.16 0.40
CA GLN A 167 -11.56 6.18 0.27
C GLN A 167 -11.20 7.39 1.12
N GLU A 168 -11.07 8.55 0.47
CA GLU A 168 -10.85 9.84 1.11
C GLU A 168 -12.16 10.42 1.67
N PRO A 169 -12.10 11.45 2.55
CA PRO A 169 -13.29 12.08 3.13
C PRO A 169 -14.29 12.66 2.14
N ASP A 170 -13.86 13.02 0.94
CA ASP A 170 -14.73 13.51 -0.14
C ASP A 170 -15.39 12.38 -0.95
N GLY A 171 -15.17 11.12 -0.55
CA GLY A 171 -15.75 9.93 -1.15
C GLY A 171 -14.97 9.39 -2.34
N ARG A 172 -13.94 10.10 -2.84
CA ARG A 172 -13.09 9.58 -3.92
C ARG A 172 -12.33 8.35 -3.45
N GLN A 173 -12.19 7.39 -4.36
CA GLN A 173 -11.49 6.14 -4.13
C GLN A 173 -10.24 6.07 -4.97
N PHE A 174 -9.14 5.66 -4.34
CA PHE A 174 -7.86 5.41 -4.97
C PHE A 174 -7.59 3.90 -4.93
N PRO A 175 -7.51 3.22 -6.07
CA PRO A 175 -7.29 1.78 -6.10
C PRO A 175 -5.93 1.44 -5.48
N VAL A 176 -5.88 0.34 -4.72
CA VAL A 176 -4.63 -0.27 -4.26
C VAL A 176 -4.18 -1.24 -5.34
N PRO A 177 -2.92 -1.13 -5.85
CA PRO A 177 -2.41 -2.06 -6.84
C PRO A 177 -2.52 -3.52 -6.37
N PRO A 178 -2.83 -4.49 -7.25
CA PRO A 178 -3.17 -5.84 -6.81
C PRO A 178 -2.08 -6.56 -5.99
N ASP A 179 -0.81 -6.39 -6.36
CA ASP A 179 0.31 -6.95 -5.59
C ASP A 179 0.44 -6.28 -4.20
N THR A 180 0.22 -4.96 -4.11
CA THR A 180 0.15 -4.26 -2.82
C THR A 180 -1.02 -4.78 -1.98
N ALA A 181 -2.18 -4.97 -2.59
CA ALA A 181 -3.38 -5.47 -1.91
C ALA A 181 -3.18 -6.91 -1.39
N ALA A 182 -2.55 -7.78 -2.17
CA ALA A 182 -2.27 -9.16 -1.80
C ALA A 182 -1.41 -9.30 -0.53
N THR A 183 -0.56 -8.31 -0.24
CA THR A 183 0.24 -8.27 1.00
C THR A 183 -0.53 -7.79 2.23
N GLY A 184 -1.79 -7.33 2.06
CA GLY A 184 -2.64 -6.81 3.11
C GLY A 184 -2.18 -5.48 3.71
N ILE A 185 -2.84 -5.10 4.82
CA ILE A 185 -2.42 -3.95 5.65
C ILE A 185 -1.35 -4.39 6.67
N PHE A 186 -1.50 -5.60 7.24
CA PHE A 186 -0.66 -6.13 8.31
C PHE A 186 -0.28 -7.59 8.03
N GLN A 187 1.01 -7.91 8.08
CA GLN A 187 1.51 -9.27 7.80
C GLN A 187 1.36 -10.23 8.98
N PHE A 188 1.22 -9.71 10.21
CA PHE A 188 1.03 -10.52 11.42
C PHE A 188 -0.10 -11.56 11.31
N ALA A 189 -1.23 -11.20 10.71
CA ALA A 189 -2.40 -12.10 10.62
C ALA A 189 -2.13 -13.29 9.69
N GLN A 190 -1.37 -13.07 8.62
CA GLN A 190 -1.09 -14.08 7.60
C GLN A 190 -0.30 -15.27 8.15
N LEU A 191 0.66 -15.02 9.04
CA LEU A 191 1.52 -16.05 9.62
C LEU A 191 0.76 -17.07 10.46
N ARG A 192 -0.47 -16.73 10.89
CA ARG A 192 -1.29 -17.53 11.81
C ARG A 192 -2.27 -18.45 11.09
N LEU A 193 -2.34 -18.40 9.76
CA LEU A 193 -3.22 -19.29 9.02
C LEU A 193 -2.73 -20.73 9.11
N SER A 194 -3.67 -21.68 9.21
CA SER A 194 -3.35 -23.10 9.29
C SER A 194 -2.72 -23.66 8.01
N ASN A 195 -2.90 -22.99 6.88
CA ASN A 195 -2.32 -23.35 5.59
C ASN A 195 -1.07 -22.52 5.22
N PHE A 196 -0.54 -21.72 6.16
CA PHE A 196 0.69 -20.95 5.94
C PHE A 196 1.91 -21.73 6.47
N PRO A 197 3.03 -21.81 5.71
CA PRO A 197 3.18 -21.36 4.33
C PRO A 197 2.47 -22.30 3.34
N GLY A 198 1.86 -21.72 2.30
CA GLY A 198 1.28 -22.43 1.18
C GLY A 198 2.31 -23.21 0.35
N GLU A 199 1.84 -23.96 -0.65
CA GLU A 199 2.74 -24.73 -1.53
C GLU A 199 3.59 -23.82 -2.43
N ALA A 200 3.01 -22.73 -2.92
CA ALA A 200 3.68 -21.77 -3.80
C ALA A 200 4.44 -20.67 -3.04
N GLU A 201 4.42 -20.69 -1.72
CA GLU A 201 5.06 -19.66 -0.88
C GLU A 201 6.45 -20.11 -0.49
N SER A 202 7.43 -19.21 -0.60
CA SER A 202 8.78 -19.46 -0.10
C SER A 202 8.96 -18.85 1.28
N LEU A 203 9.65 -19.59 2.16
CA LEU A 203 10.16 -19.13 3.44
C LEU A 203 11.68 -19.25 3.43
N LEU A 204 12.36 -18.12 3.54
CA LEU A 204 13.80 -18.04 3.38
C LEU A 204 14.41 -17.48 4.65
N ASP A 205 15.37 -18.21 5.20
CA ASP A 205 16.06 -17.79 6.40
C ASP A 205 17.19 -16.82 6.02
N ARG A 206 17.17 -15.63 6.61
CA ARG A 206 18.22 -14.61 6.41
C ARG A 206 19.11 -14.46 7.63
N GLY A 207 18.81 -15.17 8.71
CA GLY A 207 19.58 -15.16 9.94
C GLY A 207 19.50 -13.83 10.71
N PRO A 208 20.42 -13.61 11.66
CA PRO A 208 20.41 -12.44 12.52
C PRO A 208 20.82 -11.17 11.76
N ILE A 209 20.18 -10.06 12.09
CA ILE A 209 20.47 -8.71 11.58
C ILE A 209 20.32 -7.67 12.70
N VAL A 210 21.08 -6.58 12.63
CA VAL A 210 20.93 -5.46 13.57
C VAL A 210 20.09 -4.37 12.90
N VAL A 211 18.97 -4.01 13.53
CA VAL A 211 18.08 -2.91 13.10
C VAL A 211 17.88 -1.97 14.28
N ASP A 212 18.15 -0.68 14.10
CA ASP A 212 18.05 0.33 15.16
C ASP A 212 18.85 -0.03 16.43
N GLY A 213 19.98 -0.73 16.25
CA GLY A 213 20.85 -1.20 17.34
C GLY A 213 20.35 -2.46 18.07
N VAL A 214 19.24 -3.07 17.64
CA VAL A 214 18.68 -4.30 18.21
C VAL A 214 18.95 -5.47 17.28
N SER A 215 19.41 -6.60 17.83
CA SER A 215 19.58 -7.85 17.08
C SER A 215 18.23 -8.53 16.90
N LEU A 216 17.82 -8.73 15.65
CA LEU A 216 16.58 -9.38 15.24
C LEU A 216 16.89 -10.59 14.34
N HIS A 217 15.99 -11.56 14.28
CA HIS A 217 16.03 -12.64 13.29
C HIS A 217 15.23 -12.22 12.06
N ARG A 218 15.84 -12.23 10.87
CA ARG A 218 15.17 -11.90 9.61
C ARG A 218 14.77 -13.15 8.85
N MET A 219 13.51 -13.20 8.45
CA MET A 219 12.96 -14.18 7.53
C MET A 219 12.35 -13.45 6.33
N THR A 220 12.50 -13.98 5.12
CA THR A 220 11.77 -13.47 3.95
C THR A 220 10.64 -14.45 3.62
N VAL A 221 9.43 -13.91 3.44
CA VAL A 221 8.30 -14.64 2.87
C VAL A 221 8.07 -14.14 1.45
N GLU A 222 7.97 -15.04 0.49
CA GLU A 222 7.76 -14.70 -0.91
C GLU A 222 6.49 -15.38 -1.43
N PHE A 223 5.62 -14.59 -2.04
CA PHE A 223 4.35 -15.04 -2.62
C PHE A 223 4.36 -14.87 -4.14
N PRO A 224 3.63 -15.68 -4.91
CA PRO A 224 3.44 -15.40 -6.32
C PRO A 224 2.73 -14.05 -6.50
N SER A 225 3.32 -13.16 -7.29
CA SER A 225 2.67 -11.94 -7.78
C SER A 225 1.39 -12.32 -8.51
N VAL A 226 0.35 -11.53 -8.33
CA VAL A 226 -0.88 -11.72 -9.12
C VAL A 226 -0.69 -11.23 -10.55
N SER A 227 0.33 -10.41 -10.77
CA SER A 227 0.80 -10.00 -12.09
C SER A 227 1.81 -11.00 -12.64
N ARG A 228 1.73 -11.27 -13.94
CA ARG A 228 2.75 -12.03 -14.66
C ARG A 228 3.71 -11.07 -15.34
N ASP A 229 4.98 -11.44 -15.38
CA ASP A 229 5.95 -10.76 -16.22
C ASP A 229 5.48 -10.87 -17.69
N PRO A 230 5.26 -9.75 -18.40
CA PRO A 230 4.77 -9.80 -19.77
C PRO A 230 5.77 -10.42 -20.76
N ALA A 231 7.07 -10.41 -20.45
CA ALA A 231 8.11 -10.98 -21.31
C ALA A 231 8.24 -12.50 -21.14
N THR A 232 8.17 -12.98 -19.89
CA THR A 232 8.40 -14.41 -19.57
C THR A 232 7.13 -15.19 -19.27
N GLY A 233 6.02 -14.51 -18.97
CA GLY A 233 4.77 -15.11 -18.50
C GLY A 233 4.85 -15.71 -17.09
N ALA A 234 6.02 -15.63 -16.44
CA ALA A 234 6.25 -16.16 -15.11
C ALA A 234 5.64 -15.24 -14.04
N HIS A 235 5.27 -15.84 -12.91
CA HIS A 235 4.95 -15.06 -11.72
C HIS A 235 6.24 -14.49 -11.15
N LYS A 236 6.29 -13.17 -10.97
CA LYS A 236 7.32 -12.52 -10.14
C LYS A 236 7.02 -12.83 -8.67
N GLY A 237 8.02 -12.96 -7.81
CA GLY A 237 7.79 -13.03 -6.37
C GLY A 237 7.45 -11.66 -5.77
N ILE A 238 6.55 -11.62 -4.79
CA ILE A 238 6.37 -10.48 -3.89
C ILE A 238 7.02 -10.87 -2.57
N ALA A 239 8.16 -10.24 -2.26
CA ALA A 239 8.90 -10.50 -1.04
C ALA A 239 8.45 -9.58 0.10
N THR A 240 8.24 -10.17 1.28
CA THR A 240 8.08 -9.46 2.55
C THR A 240 9.10 -9.99 3.53
N ASP A 241 9.97 -9.11 4.02
CA ASP A 241 10.83 -9.42 5.15
C ASP A 241 10.07 -9.28 6.47
N LEU A 242 10.32 -10.20 7.37
CA LEU A 242 9.76 -10.27 8.71
C LEU A 242 10.94 -10.31 9.70
N TYR A 243 10.84 -9.49 10.73
CA TYR A 243 11.90 -9.30 11.72
C TYR A 243 11.36 -9.70 13.09
N PHE A 244 11.93 -10.73 13.68
CA PHE A 244 11.50 -11.30 14.96
C PHE A 244 12.50 -10.96 16.06
N ASP A 245 12.00 -10.70 17.26
CA ASP A 245 12.84 -10.63 18.44
C ASP A 245 13.31 -12.05 18.81
N PRO A 246 14.61 -12.34 18.87
CA PRO A 246 15.11 -13.72 18.99
C PRO A 246 14.86 -14.35 20.37
N VAL A 247 14.41 -13.57 21.37
CA VAL A 247 14.13 -14.06 22.72
C VAL A 247 12.65 -14.40 22.87
N SER A 248 11.77 -13.48 22.47
CA SER A 248 10.32 -13.63 22.58
C SER A 248 9.68 -14.25 21.34
N HIS A 249 10.40 -14.31 20.21
CA HIS A 249 9.90 -14.71 18.89
C HIS A 249 8.68 -13.90 18.41
N LEU A 250 8.45 -12.71 18.98
CA LEU A 250 7.40 -11.81 18.54
C LEU A 250 7.85 -11.08 17.28
N LEU A 251 6.92 -10.88 16.35
CA LEU A 251 7.16 -10.10 15.14
C LEU A 251 7.33 -8.62 15.52
N VAL A 252 8.48 -8.03 15.26
CA VAL A 252 8.79 -6.63 15.58
C VAL A 252 8.53 -5.73 14.38
N LYS A 253 8.91 -6.17 13.18
CA LYS A 253 8.68 -5.42 11.94
C LYS A 253 8.33 -6.34 10.78
N SER A 254 7.59 -5.80 9.82
CA SER A 254 7.48 -6.35 8.46
C SER A 254 7.86 -5.27 7.46
N ALA A 255 8.52 -5.66 6.36
CA ALA A 255 8.97 -4.75 5.33
C ALA A 255 8.71 -5.33 3.95
N ASN A 256 8.07 -4.58 3.06
CA ASN A 256 7.80 -5.00 1.70
C ASN A 256 7.81 -3.83 0.72
N SER A 257 8.13 -4.14 -0.54
CA SER A 257 7.97 -3.19 -1.64
C SER A 257 6.49 -3.05 -1.99
N ILE A 258 5.99 -1.82 -2.09
CA ILE A 258 4.62 -1.53 -2.53
C ILE A 258 4.60 -0.47 -3.61
N ARG A 259 3.54 -0.50 -4.41
CA ARG A 259 3.18 0.59 -5.32
C ARG A 259 1.97 1.34 -4.81
N LEU A 260 1.95 2.64 -5.06
CA LEU A 260 0.83 3.53 -4.81
C LEU A 260 0.26 3.99 -6.16
N ASP A 261 -1.05 4.21 -6.21
CA ASP A 261 -1.69 4.73 -7.42
C ASP A 261 -1.12 6.12 -7.80
N GLY A 262 -0.92 6.34 -9.10
CA GLY A 262 -0.25 7.54 -9.62
C GLY A 262 1.27 7.60 -9.41
N GLY A 263 1.87 6.65 -8.66
CA GLY A 263 3.32 6.53 -8.54
C GLY A 263 3.92 5.95 -9.82
N HIS A 264 4.56 6.78 -10.64
CA HIS A 264 5.24 6.39 -11.88
C HIS A 264 6.26 5.25 -11.66
N ASP A 265 5.85 3.98 -11.81
CA ASP A 265 6.67 2.76 -11.70
C ASP A 265 7.63 2.70 -10.49
N ASN A 266 7.36 3.51 -9.46
CA ASN A 266 8.24 3.69 -8.32
C ASN A 266 7.72 2.84 -7.16
N ASP A 267 8.58 1.94 -6.73
CA ASP A 267 8.36 1.09 -5.58
C ASP A 267 8.76 1.84 -4.29
N PHE A 268 7.89 1.76 -3.28
CA PHE A 268 8.11 2.31 -1.96
C PHE A 268 8.38 1.17 -0.98
N LEU A 269 9.40 1.29 -0.13
CA LEU A 269 9.48 0.39 1.01
C LEU A 269 8.42 0.80 2.02
N ARG A 270 7.44 -0.08 2.23
CA ARG A 270 6.55 -0.02 3.38
C ARG A 270 7.14 -0.82 4.51
N VAL A 271 7.20 -0.23 5.69
CA VAL A 271 7.54 -0.93 6.93
C VAL A 271 6.39 -0.77 7.91
N ILE A 272 5.94 -1.88 8.49
CA ILE A 272 5.04 -1.87 9.65
C ILE A 272 5.86 -2.31 10.86
N THR A 273 5.92 -1.46 11.88
CA THR A 273 6.47 -1.80 13.19
C THR A 273 5.33 -2.19 14.13
N TYR A 274 5.48 -3.32 14.83
CA TYR A 274 4.52 -3.86 15.77
C TYR A 274 5.03 -3.69 17.20
N GLY A 275 4.14 -3.43 18.14
CA GLY A 275 4.50 -3.29 19.54
C GLY A 275 3.31 -3.45 20.48
N ASP A 276 3.59 -3.28 21.78
CA ASP A 276 2.58 -3.38 22.85
C ASP A 276 1.77 -4.68 22.74
N TYR A 277 2.49 -5.81 22.70
CA TYR A 277 1.87 -7.12 22.62
C TYR A 277 1.11 -7.43 23.91
N ARG A 278 -0.20 -7.70 23.79
CA ARG A 278 -1.07 -8.05 24.91
C ARG A 278 -1.81 -9.34 24.65
N LYS A 279 -2.14 -10.04 25.74
CA LYS A 279 -2.93 -11.26 25.68
C LYS A 279 -4.41 -10.93 25.46
N VAL A 280 -5.02 -11.53 24.44
CA VAL A 280 -6.46 -11.47 24.12
C VAL A 280 -6.93 -12.91 23.94
N GLY A 281 -7.67 -13.43 24.93
CA GLY A 281 -7.91 -14.88 25.01
C GLY A 281 -6.58 -15.62 25.16
N ASP A 282 -6.32 -16.60 24.30
CA ASP A 282 -5.06 -17.37 24.28
C ASP A 282 -4.01 -16.84 23.30
N SER A 283 -4.26 -15.68 22.68
CA SER A 283 -3.38 -15.12 21.66
C SER A 283 -2.68 -13.85 22.12
N MET A 284 -1.41 -13.69 21.77
CA MET A 284 -0.72 -12.40 21.87
C MET A 284 -0.98 -11.59 20.61
N ILE A 285 -1.52 -10.39 20.78
CA ILE A 285 -1.88 -9.47 19.70
C ILE A 285 -1.11 -8.16 19.89
N PRO A 286 -0.52 -7.57 18.83
CA PRO A 286 0.07 -6.24 18.92
C PRO A 286 -1.04 -5.19 19.07
N PHE A 287 -0.89 -4.27 20.02
CA PHE A 287 -1.82 -3.14 20.19
C PHE A 287 -1.27 -1.85 19.58
N SER A 288 0.01 -1.83 19.18
CA SER A 288 0.62 -0.68 18.52
C SER A 288 1.12 -1.07 17.13
N TYR A 289 0.78 -0.26 16.14
CA TYR A 289 1.23 -0.42 14.76
C TYR A 289 1.69 0.93 14.22
N THR A 290 2.90 1.01 13.69
CA THR A 290 3.40 2.21 13.01
C THR A 290 3.78 1.87 11.58
N GLN A 291 3.20 2.58 10.61
CA GLN A 291 3.61 2.48 9.22
C GLN A 291 4.60 3.60 8.86
N THR A 292 5.66 3.22 8.15
CA THR A 292 6.51 4.14 7.42
C THR A 292 6.50 3.80 5.93
N LEU A 293 6.73 4.83 5.11
CA LEU A 293 7.02 4.69 3.68
C LEU A 293 8.35 5.35 3.40
N ASN A 294 9.31 4.58 2.89
CA ASN A 294 10.69 5.02 2.70
C ASN A 294 11.26 5.70 3.96
N GLY A 295 10.98 5.16 5.15
CA GLY A 295 11.47 5.73 6.41
C GLY A 295 10.76 7.00 6.88
N GLN A 296 9.70 7.45 6.20
CA GLN A 296 8.84 8.53 6.64
C GLN A 296 7.59 7.97 7.31
N LYS A 297 7.37 8.31 8.58
CA LYS A 297 6.18 7.88 9.33
C LYS A 297 4.92 8.40 8.64
N GLN A 298 4.00 7.48 8.32
CA GLN A 298 2.71 7.79 7.71
C GLN A 298 1.60 7.82 8.74
N TRP A 299 1.56 6.84 9.64
CA TRP A 299 0.58 6.80 10.71
C TRP A 299 1.03 5.90 11.86
N THR A 300 0.39 6.05 13.00
CA THR A 300 0.48 5.12 14.13
C THR A 300 -0.93 4.82 14.62
N LEU A 301 -1.27 3.54 14.68
CA LEU A 301 -2.52 3.00 15.19
C LEU A 301 -2.24 2.39 16.57
N GLN A 302 -2.90 2.90 17.59
CA GLN A 302 -2.87 2.38 18.94
C GLN A 302 -4.26 1.84 19.29
N LEU A 303 -4.37 0.51 19.31
CA LEU A 303 -5.58 -0.18 19.75
C LEU A 303 -5.73 -0.07 21.27
N THR A 304 -6.99 -0.01 21.71
CA THR A 304 -7.39 -0.03 23.12
C THR A 304 -8.22 -1.25 23.45
N ASN A 305 -8.97 -1.77 22.48
CA ASN A 305 -9.78 -2.97 22.63
C ASN A 305 -9.60 -3.86 21.39
N VAL A 306 -9.57 -5.17 21.60
CA VAL A 306 -9.49 -6.18 20.54
C VAL A 306 -10.41 -7.33 20.88
N GLN A 307 -11.19 -7.75 19.89
CA GLN A 307 -12.01 -8.96 19.91
C GLN A 307 -11.52 -9.90 18.81
N LEU A 308 -11.31 -11.17 19.16
CA LEU A 308 -10.99 -12.24 18.21
C LEU A 308 -12.25 -13.04 17.87
N ASN A 309 -12.25 -13.63 16.68
CA ASN A 309 -13.35 -14.41 16.11
C ASN A 309 -14.73 -13.70 16.11
N PRO A 310 -14.83 -12.43 15.71
CA PRO A 310 -16.12 -11.80 15.49
C PRO A 310 -16.82 -12.36 14.25
N THR A 311 -18.14 -12.29 14.21
CA THR A 311 -18.92 -12.59 13.00
C THR A 311 -18.78 -11.43 12.02
N LEU A 312 -17.98 -11.62 10.97
CA LEU A 312 -17.77 -10.64 9.89
C LEU A 312 -18.22 -11.22 8.55
N ASN A 313 -18.95 -10.43 7.76
CA ASN A 313 -19.32 -10.78 6.39
C ASN A 313 -18.23 -10.30 5.43
N PRO A 314 -17.74 -11.11 4.48
CA PRO A 314 -16.78 -10.67 3.45
C PRO A 314 -17.17 -9.37 2.73
N THR A 315 -18.46 -9.13 2.47
CA THR A 315 -18.92 -7.88 1.81
C THR A 315 -18.65 -6.62 2.63
N PHE A 316 -18.40 -6.74 3.94
CA PHE A 316 -18.01 -5.64 4.82
C PHE A 316 -16.67 -4.98 4.44
N PHE A 317 -15.84 -5.70 3.68
CA PHE A 317 -14.50 -5.33 3.27
C PHE A 317 -14.44 -4.87 1.81
N GLU A 318 -15.58 -4.75 1.15
CA GLU A 318 -15.69 -4.27 -0.22
C GLU A 318 -16.16 -2.80 -0.22
N PHE A 319 -15.97 -2.11 -1.34
CA PHE A 319 -16.55 -0.78 -1.58
C PHE A 319 -17.79 -0.88 -2.45
#